data_AF-A0A7L2G0Z6-F1
#
_entry.id   AF-A0A7L2G0Z6-F1
#
_cell.length_a   1.000
_cell.length_b   1.000
_cell.length_c   1.000
_cell.angle_alpha   90.00
_cell.angle_beta   90.00
_cell.angle_gamma   90.00
#
_symmetry.space_group_name_H-M   'P 1'
#
loop_
_entity.id
_entity.type
_entity.pdbx_description
1 polymer ?
#
loop_
_entity_poly.entity_id
_entity_poly.type
_entity_poly.pdbx_seq_one_letter_code
_entity_poly.pdbx_strand_id
1 'polypeptide(L)'
;QVRQVKTIMVHPHFDLLSYDSNIALMQLDVLLECNTAVRPVCLSNSTETLSSSSLCIPSGWGITEEGGYRSRARRLQQTQVPVLENEICERNYYFSHLGGITDRMLCAGFVSVGGQDS
;
A
#
# COMPACT_ATOMS: atom_id res chain seq x y z
N GLN A 1 11.49 -17.71 6.52
CA GLN A 1 11.39 -18.78 5.51
C GLN A 1 11.58 -18.12 4.14
N VAL A 2 12.64 -18.45 3.40
CA VAL A 2 12.85 -17.94 2.03
C VAL A 2 12.13 -18.89 1.06
N ARG A 3 11.47 -18.35 0.03
CA ARG A 3 10.71 -19.08 -1.00
C ARG A 3 10.97 -18.48 -2.37
N GLN A 4 10.86 -19.28 -3.43
CA GLN A 4 10.92 -18.78 -4.79
C GLN A 4 9.51 -18.44 -5.28
N VAL A 5 9.44 -17.49 -6.20
CA VAL A 5 8.19 -17.18 -6.90
C VAL A 5 8.06 -18.14 -8.08
N LYS A 6 6.99 -18.94 -8.08
CA LYS A 6 6.66 -19.86 -9.17
C LYS A 6 6.00 -19.13 -10.33
N THR A 7 5.04 -18.27 -10.01
CA THR A 7 4.23 -17.53 -10.99
C THR A 7 3.87 -16.16 -10.45
N ILE A 8 3.87 -15.16 -11.34
CA ILE A 8 3.35 -13.81 -11.08
C ILE A 8 2.14 -13.60 -11.97
N MET A 9 1.00 -13.25 -11.37
CA MET A 9 -0.25 -12.94 -12.06
C MET A 9 -0.57 -11.47 -11.84
N VAL A 10 -0.26 -10.64 -12.83
CA VAL A 10 -0.60 -9.20 -12.82
C VAL A 10 -2.07 -9.04 -13.19
N HIS A 11 -2.75 -8.07 -12.55
CA HIS A 11 -4.14 -7.78 -12.90
C HIS A 11 -4.27 -7.44 -14.40
N PRO A 12 -5.21 -8.07 -15.14
CA PRO A 12 -5.30 -7.92 -16.60
C PRO A 12 -5.63 -6.51 -17.07
N HIS A 13 -6.22 -5.69 -16.19
CA HIS A 13 -6.56 -4.29 -16.45
C HIS A 13 -5.57 -3.30 -15.81
N PHE A 14 -4.38 -3.74 -15.40
CA PHE A 14 -3.37 -2.81 -14.89
C PHE A 14 -3.00 -1.78 -15.98
N ASP A 15 -3.14 -0.50 -15.65
CA ASP A 15 -2.78 0.61 -16.52
C ASP A 15 -1.53 1.33 -16.01
N LEU A 16 -0.53 1.47 -16.88
CA LEU A 16 0.77 2.06 -16.50
C LEU A 16 0.74 3.58 -16.36
N LEU A 17 -0.23 4.27 -16.98
CA LEU A 17 -0.31 5.73 -16.96
C LEU A 17 -1.01 6.25 -15.71
N SER A 18 -2.15 5.63 -15.37
CA SER A 18 -2.98 5.97 -14.22
C SER A 18 -2.68 5.18 -12.96
N TYR A 19 -1.86 4.12 -13.06
CA TYR A 19 -1.70 3.11 -12.00
C TYR A 19 -3.00 2.44 -11.56
N ASP A 20 -4.03 2.50 -12.40
CA ASP A 20 -5.28 1.83 -12.10
C ASP A 20 -5.14 0.32 -12.11
N SER A 21 -5.88 -0.35 -11.22
CA SER A 21 -5.79 -1.79 -10.96
C SER A 21 -4.36 -2.27 -10.66
N ASN A 22 -3.57 -1.47 -9.94
CA ASN A 22 -2.21 -1.84 -9.53
C ASN A 22 -2.21 -2.91 -8.42
N ILE A 23 -2.36 -4.17 -8.84
CA ILE A 23 -2.28 -5.34 -7.96
C ILE A 23 -1.73 -6.55 -8.74
N ALA A 24 -0.99 -7.41 -8.04
CA ALA A 24 -0.52 -8.67 -8.57
C ALA A 24 -0.54 -9.76 -7.49
N LEU A 25 -0.75 -11.01 -7.92
CA LEU A 25 -0.63 -12.19 -7.07
C LEU A 25 0.68 -12.91 -7.37
N MET A 26 1.41 -13.27 -6.31
CA MET A 26 2.62 -14.08 -6.41
C MET A 26 2.32 -15.46 -5.82
N GLN A 27 2.43 -16.49 -6.65
CA GLN A 27 2.34 -17.88 -6.21
C GLN A 27 3.74 -18.37 -5.82
N LEU A 28 3.88 -18.83 -4.58
CA LEU A 28 5.13 -19.43 -4.11
C LEU A 28 5.31 -20.84 -4.66
N ASP A 29 6.57 -21.25 -4.86
CA ASP A 29 6.94 -22.61 -5.25
C ASP A 29 6.58 -23.64 -4.18
N VAL A 30 6.74 -23.27 -2.91
CA VAL A 30 6.44 -24.06 -1.73
C VAL A 30 5.66 -23.22 -0.73
N LEU A 31 4.65 -23.82 -0.11
CA LEU A 31 3.83 -23.17 0.91
C LEU A 31 4.68 -22.67 2.10
N LEU A 32 4.23 -21.60 2.75
CA LEU A 32 4.81 -21.12 3.99
C LEU A 32 4.26 -21.93 5.17
N GLU A 33 5.13 -22.24 6.13
CA GLU A 33 4.70 -22.82 7.40
C GLU A 33 4.18 -21.69 8.30
N CYS A 34 2.87 -21.70 8.58
CA CYS A 34 2.25 -20.71 9.46
C CYS A 34 2.64 -20.96 10.91
N ASN A 35 2.92 -19.89 11.65
CA ASN A 35 3.30 -19.93 13.05
C ASN A 35 2.98 -18.59 13.75
N THR A 36 3.54 -18.35 14.94
CA THR A 36 3.31 -17.11 15.69
C THR A 36 3.76 -15.85 14.94
N ALA A 37 4.78 -15.94 14.08
CA ALA A 37 5.36 -14.85 13.30
C ALA A 37 4.91 -14.82 11.83
N VAL A 38 4.34 -15.90 11.30
CA VAL A 38 3.91 -16.01 9.89
C VAL A 38 2.44 -16.38 9.84
N ARG A 39 1.60 -15.43 9.44
CA ARG A 39 0.14 -15.61 9.30
C ARG A 39 -0.38 -14.81 8.10
N PRO A 40 -1.41 -15.32 7.39
CA PRO A 40 -2.06 -14.55 6.33
C PRO A 40 -2.86 -13.38 6.93
N VAL A 41 -3.04 -12.34 6.11
CA VAL A 41 -4.00 -11.26 6.40
C VAL A 41 -5.39 -11.66 5.87
N CYS A 42 -6.44 -11.13 6.49
CA CYS A 42 -7.79 -11.29 5.97
C CYS A 42 -7.97 -10.49 4.68
N LEU A 43 -8.79 -11.01 3.77
CA LEU A 43 -9.31 -10.22 2.66
C LEU A 43 -10.58 -9.51 3.12
N SER A 44 -10.73 -8.24 2.75
CA SER A 44 -11.95 -7.48 3.00
C SER A 44 -13.12 -8.04 2.20
N ASN A 45 -14.33 -7.83 2.69
CA ASN A 45 -15.52 -8.15 1.89
C ASN A 45 -15.69 -7.10 0.78
N SER A 46 -16.18 -7.52 -0.39
CA SER A 46 -16.52 -6.63 -1.50
C SER A 46 -17.49 -5.50 -1.15
N THR A 47 -18.25 -5.63 -0.06
CA THR A 47 -19.20 -4.62 0.43
C THR A 47 -18.67 -3.81 1.61
N GLU A 48 -17.44 -4.05 2.05
CA GLU A 48 -16.84 -3.36 3.19
C GLU A 48 -16.35 -1.97 2.75
N THR A 49 -16.97 -0.93 3.29
CA THR A 49 -16.56 0.46 3.05
C THR A 49 -15.70 0.96 4.19
N LEU A 50 -14.53 1.51 3.88
CA LEU A 50 -13.71 2.23 4.85
C LEU A 50 -14.26 3.64 5.02
N SER A 51 -14.54 4.03 6.27
CA SER A 51 -14.99 5.39 6.57
C SER A 51 -13.82 6.37 6.52
N SER A 52 -14.09 7.61 6.09
CA SER A 52 -13.15 8.72 6.25
C SER A 52 -12.70 8.80 7.71
N SER A 53 -11.40 9.06 7.95
CA SER A 53 -10.77 9.09 9.28
C SER A 53 -10.59 7.74 9.99
N SER A 54 -10.94 6.60 9.37
CA SER A 54 -10.51 5.29 9.86
C SER A 54 -8.98 5.25 9.90
N LEU A 55 -8.39 4.74 10.99
CA LEU A 55 -6.95 4.62 11.12
C LEU A 55 -6.46 3.33 10.45
N CYS A 56 -5.52 3.46 9.52
CA CYS A 56 -4.82 2.37 8.86
C CYS A 56 -3.37 2.29 9.36
N ILE A 57 -2.78 1.10 9.26
CA ILE A 57 -1.40 0.84 9.71
C ILE A 57 -0.58 0.33 8.53
N PRO A 58 0.02 1.21 7.71
CA PRO A 58 1.07 0.81 6.79
C PRO A 58 2.31 0.32 7.57
N SER A 59 2.95 -0.72 7.05
CA SER A 59 4.19 -1.24 7.61
C SER A 59 5.17 -1.63 6.50
N GLY A 60 6.47 -1.49 6.76
CA GLY A 60 7.50 -1.79 5.77
C GLY A 60 8.93 -1.51 6.24
N TRP A 61 9.88 -1.81 5.35
CA TRP A 61 11.32 -1.55 5.53
C TRP A 61 11.81 -0.43 4.61
N GLY A 62 10.96 0.55 4.35
CA GLY A 62 11.26 1.68 3.46
C GLY A 62 12.41 2.57 3.95
N ILE A 63 12.66 3.62 3.18
CA ILE A 63 13.55 4.73 3.56
C ILE A 63 12.82 5.52 4.67
N THR A 64 13.48 5.82 5.79
CA THR A 64 12.83 6.48 6.95
C THR A 64 13.21 7.94 7.12
N GLU A 65 14.17 8.43 6.34
CA GLU A 65 14.66 9.81 6.41
C GLU A 65 15.05 10.29 5.01
N GLU A 66 14.81 11.57 4.72
CA GLU A 66 15.25 12.27 3.50
C GLU A 66 16.79 12.31 3.44
N GLY A 67 17.40 11.25 2.90
CA GLY A 67 18.86 11.10 2.83
C GLY A 67 19.37 9.95 1.95
N GLY A 68 18.45 9.27 1.24
CA GLY A 68 18.76 8.19 0.30
C GLY A 68 18.88 6.80 0.94
N TYR A 69 19.32 5.80 0.16
CA TYR A 69 19.28 4.36 0.53
C TYR A 69 19.88 3.99 1.91
N ARG A 70 20.74 4.85 2.47
CA ARG A 70 21.42 4.65 3.75
C ARG A 70 20.47 4.73 4.95
N SER A 71 19.33 5.40 4.83
CA SER A 71 18.27 5.43 5.84
C SER A 71 17.22 4.32 5.67
N ARG A 72 17.52 3.26 4.90
CA ARG A 72 16.62 2.10 4.82
C ARG A 72 16.55 1.39 6.18
N ALA A 73 15.33 1.19 6.66
CA ALA A 73 15.12 0.58 7.97
C ALA A 73 15.63 -0.87 8.03
N ARG A 74 16.41 -1.19 9.07
CA ARG A 74 16.85 -2.57 9.37
C ARG A 74 15.80 -3.40 10.12
N ARG A 75 14.83 -2.73 10.73
CA ARG A 75 13.72 -3.33 11.45
C ARG A 75 12.42 -2.91 10.78
N LEU A 76 11.39 -3.75 10.85
CA LEU A 76 10.07 -3.40 10.35
C LEU A 76 9.58 -2.12 11.04
N GLN A 77 9.19 -1.12 10.26
CA GLN A 77 8.57 0.10 10.73
C GLN A 77 7.06 0.01 10.50
N GLN A 78 6.30 0.75 11.29
CA GLN A 78 4.87 0.95 11.10
C GLN A 78 4.49 2.35 11.59
N THR A 79 3.45 2.92 11.01
CA THR A 79 2.87 4.19 11.46
C THR A 79 1.34 4.10 11.39
N GLN A 80 0.64 5.03 12.03
CA GLN A 80 -0.81 5.15 11.93
C GLN A 80 -1.13 6.35 11.04
N VAL A 81 -1.95 6.13 10.01
CA VAL A 81 -2.41 7.19 9.11
C VAL A 81 -3.93 7.13 8.99
N PRO A 82 -4.63 8.27 8.92
CA PRO A 82 -6.05 8.28 8.67
C PRO A 82 -6.32 8.05 7.18
N VAL A 83 -7.41 7.34 6.87
CA VAL A 83 -8.01 7.33 5.53
C VAL A 83 -8.50 8.72 5.20
N LEU A 84 -8.14 9.20 4.02
CA LEU A 84 -8.53 10.49 3.47
C LEU A 84 -9.60 10.29 2.40
N GLU A 85 -10.49 11.27 2.28
CA GLU A 85 -11.43 11.34 1.17
C GLU A 85 -10.68 11.55 -0.14
N ASN A 86 -11.08 10.83 -1.19
CA ASN A 86 -10.40 10.87 -2.47
C ASN A 86 -10.40 12.29 -3.05
N GLU A 87 -11.45 13.08 -2.82
CA GLU A 87 -11.53 14.48 -3.23
C GLU A 87 -10.47 15.37 -2.56
N ILE A 88 -10.15 15.09 -1.29
CA ILE A 88 -9.08 15.78 -0.57
C ILE A 88 -7.73 15.41 -1.17
N CYS A 89 -7.50 14.12 -1.46
CA CYS A 89 -6.23 13.69 -2.02
C CYS A 89 -6.03 14.13 -3.47
N GLU A 90 -7.08 14.13 -4.28
CA GLU A 90 -7.04 14.63 -5.66
C GLU A 90 -6.56 16.08 -5.68
N ARG A 91 -7.13 16.93 -4.80
CA ARG A 91 -6.78 18.35 -4.73
C ARG A 91 -5.36 18.60 -4.23
N ASN A 92 -4.89 17.83 -3.26
CA ASN A 92 -3.62 18.11 -2.57
C ASN A 92 -2.41 17.39 -3.18
N TYR A 93 -2.58 16.20 -3.75
CA TYR A 93 -1.48 15.33 -4.15
C TYR A 93 -1.56 14.89 -5.62
N TYR A 94 -2.75 14.67 -6.16
CA TYR A 94 -2.94 14.04 -7.48
C TYR A 94 -3.41 15.01 -8.58
N PHE A 95 -3.45 16.32 -8.32
CA PHE A 95 -3.95 17.33 -9.28
C PHE A 95 -3.25 17.33 -10.66
N SER A 96 -2.04 16.77 -10.74
CA SER A 96 -1.24 16.67 -11.98
C SER A 96 -1.07 15.22 -12.46
N HIS A 97 -1.68 14.25 -11.78
CA HIS A 97 -1.58 12.84 -12.15
C HIS A 97 -2.54 12.49 -13.29
N LEU A 98 -2.03 11.80 -14.31
CA LEU A 98 -2.81 11.39 -15.47
C LEU A 98 -3.78 10.27 -15.06
N GLY A 99 -5.06 10.60 -14.90
CA GLY A 99 -6.11 9.64 -14.53
C GLY A 99 -6.70 9.85 -13.14
N GLY A 100 -6.11 10.74 -12.32
CA GLY A 100 -6.58 11.04 -10.97
C GLY A 100 -6.65 9.82 -10.06
N ILE A 101 -7.35 9.94 -8.95
CA ILE A 101 -7.68 8.83 -8.05
C ILE A 101 -8.96 8.14 -8.55
N THR A 102 -8.88 6.84 -8.85
CA THR A 102 -10.03 6.03 -9.32
C THR A 102 -10.79 5.41 -8.15
N ASP A 103 -12.00 4.89 -8.41
CA ASP A 103 -12.82 4.15 -7.43
C ASP A 103 -12.15 2.86 -6.91
N ARG A 104 -11.05 2.41 -7.54
CA ARG A 104 -10.25 1.24 -7.14
C ARG A 104 -9.06 1.62 -6.26
N MET A 105 -8.93 2.90 -5.91
CA MET A 105 -7.84 3.45 -5.11
C MET A 105 -8.39 4.05 -3.81
N LEU A 106 -7.56 4.05 -2.78
CA LEU A 106 -7.81 4.71 -1.51
C LEU A 106 -6.60 5.56 -1.13
N CYS A 107 -6.85 6.65 -0.45
CA CYS A 107 -5.81 7.55 0.02
C CYS A 107 -5.74 7.52 1.56
N ALA A 108 -4.53 7.60 2.10
CA ALA A 108 -4.31 7.71 3.53
C ALA A 108 -3.03 8.51 3.81
N GLY A 109 -3.04 9.31 4.87
CA GLY A 109 -1.92 10.20 5.20
C GLY A 109 -2.36 11.48 5.88
N PHE A 110 -1.42 12.42 6.04
CA PHE A 110 -1.69 13.71 6.68
C PHE A 110 -1.51 14.85 5.69
N VAL A 111 -2.62 15.52 5.34
CA VAL A 111 -2.67 16.62 4.35
C VAL A 111 -1.67 17.76 4.64
N SER A 112 -1.33 17.97 5.91
CA SER A 112 -0.53 19.13 6.37
C SER A 112 0.77 18.77 7.11
N VAL A 113 1.05 17.48 7.33
CA VAL A 113 2.24 17.02 8.05
C VAL A 113 2.96 16.01 7.17
N GLY A 114 3.89 16.48 6.34
CA GLY A 114 4.83 15.60 5.66
C GLY A 114 5.82 14.94 6.65
N GLY A 115 6.54 13.91 6.20
CA GLY A 115 7.64 13.30 6.98
C GLY A 115 7.27 12.07 7.82
N GLN A 116 5.99 11.65 7.84
CA GLN A 116 5.58 10.38 8.47
C GLN A 116 5.29 9.27 7.44
N ASP A 117 4.87 9.66 6.24
CA ASP A 117 4.41 8.80 5.13
C ASP A 117 5.16 9.07 3.80
N SER A 118 6.14 9.98 3.82
CA SER A 118 6.97 10.43 2.68
C SER A 118 8.39 9.88 2.72
#